data_AF-A0A2I1HXP0-F1
#
_entry.id   AF-A0A2I1HXP0-F1
#
_cell.length_a   1.000
_cell.length_b   1.000
_cell.length_c   1.000
_cell.angle_alpha   90.00
_cell.angle_beta   90.00
_cell.angle_gamma   90.00
#
_symmetry.space_group_name_H-M   'P 1'
#
loop_
_entity.id
_entity.type
_entity.pdbx_description
1 polymer ?
#
loop_
_entity_poly.entity_id
_entity_poly.type
_entity_poly.pdbx_seq_one_letter_code
_entity_poly.pdbx_strand_id
1 'polypeptide(L)'
;MNEELAAYITRLCELSEHTTRIDDDVILVEPGEDFIYNAFTVRKNYYVYGHYNRYAFSGTRFGSESFEIFKKFAIMYFAVDIRIAHDLPPITFPVISFPHPNYSIETASGGTHKLIDTRTTLPTTFTTITPDALVPLSYLMDTPSDDLLSLVLEPSGAGYAALYQRS
;
A
#
# COMPACT_ATOMS: atom_id res chain seq x y z
N MET A 1 -17.11 -9.69 5.45
CA MET A 1 -16.14 -8.67 5.91
C MET A 1 -14.92 -9.33 6.50
N ASN A 2 -13.72 -8.87 6.16
CA ASN A 2 -12.48 -9.28 6.83
C ASN A 2 -12.21 -8.27 7.97
N GLU A 3 -12.36 -8.70 9.22
CA GLU A 3 -12.24 -7.83 10.39
C GLU A 3 -10.82 -7.32 10.61
N GLU A 4 -9.81 -8.13 10.30
CA GLU A 4 -8.40 -7.77 10.45
C GLU A 4 -8.02 -6.64 9.47
N LEU A 5 -8.44 -6.76 8.22
CA LEU A 5 -8.28 -5.72 7.21
C LEU A 5 -9.03 -4.44 7.63
N ALA A 6 -10.28 -4.56 8.10
CA ALA A 6 -11.08 -3.42 8.51
C ALA A 6 -10.44 -2.67 9.67
N ALA A 7 -10.01 -3.38 10.72
CA ALA A 7 -9.32 -2.80 11.86
C ALA A 7 -8.02 -2.11 11.43
N TYR A 8 -7.25 -2.73 10.54
CA TYR A 8 -5.98 -2.18 10.09
C TYR A 8 -6.14 -0.91 9.24
N ILE A 9 -7.04 -0.91 8.25
CA ILE A 9 -7.29 0.29 7.44
C ILE A 9 -7.92 1.40 8.29
N THR A 10 -8.81 1.07 9.22
CA THR A 10 -9.35 2.05 10.18
C THR A 10 -8.25 2.71 10.99
N ARG A 11 -7.30 1.92 11.53
CA ARG A 11 -6.13 2.47 12.25
C ARG A 11 -5.30 3.41 11.38
N LEU A 12 -5.03 3.05 10.13
CA LEU A 12 -4.27 3.93 9.24
C LEU A 12 -5.03 5.22 8.94
N CYS A 13 -6.35 5.16 8.77
CA CYS A 13 -7.20 6.33 8.57
C CYS A 13 -7.24 7.24 9.81
N GLU A 14 -7.34 6.67 11.01
CA GLU A 14 -7.24 7.43 12.27
C GLU A 14 -5.91 8.17 12.38
N LEU A 15 -4.80 7.54 11.99
CA LEU A 15 -3.46 8.15 11.99
C LEU A 15 -3.26 9.22 10.90
N SER A 16 -4.10 9.21 9.85
CA SER A 16 -4.03 10.15 8.73
C SER A 16 -5.20 11.15 8.70
N GLU A 17 -6.00 11.16 9.76
CA GLU A 17 -7.23 11.96 9.87
C GLU A 17 -8.27 11.72 8.75
N HIS A 18 -8.18 10.58 8.05
CA HIS A 18 -9.19 10.19 7.09
C HIS A 18 -10.41 9.57 7.77
N THR A 19 -11.59 9.88 7.23
CA THR A 19 -12.83 9.21 7.58
C THR A 19 -13.01 7.89 6.82
N THR A 20 -13.47 6.88 7.55
CA THR A 20 -13.82 5.58 6.98
C THR A 20 -15.33 5.37 6.99
N ARG A 21 -15.82 4.70 5.95
CA ARG A 21 -17.16 4.15 5.88
C ARG A 21 -17.05 2.70 5.46
N ILE A 22 -17.88 1.85 6.03
CA ILE A 22 -17.96 0.45 5.63
C ILE A 22 -19.28 0.24 4.89
N ASP A 23 -19.22 -0.41 3.73
CA ASP A 23 -20.37 -0.82 2.93
C ASP A 23 -20.20 -2.29 2.53
N ASP A 24 -21.10 -3.15 3.02
CA ASP A 24 -21.00 -4.61 3.00
C ASP A 24 -19.64 -5.17 3.46
N ASP A 25 -18.74 -5.49 2.52
CA ASP A 25 -17.40 -6.01 2.76
C ASP A 25 -16.29 -5.09 2.24
N VAL A 26 -16.65 -3.85 1.90
CA VAL A 26 -15.74 -2.83 1.37
C VAL A 26 -15.55 -1.73 2.40
N ILE A 27 -14.29 -1.44 2.71
CA ILE A 27 -13.88 -0.29 3.51
C ILE A 27 -13.62 0.85 2.53
N LEU A 28 -14.39 1.91 2.66
CA LEU A 28 -14.32 3.13 1.87
C LEU A 28 -13.61 4.19 2.70
N VAL A 29 -12.56 4.78 2.14
CA VAL A 29 -11.82 5.89 2.73
C VAL A 29 -12.12 7.11 1.89
N GLU A 30 -12.49 8.21 2.57
CA GLU A 30 -12.85 9.55 2.08
C GLU A 30 -13.08 9.73 0.57
N PRO A 31 -14.22 10.30 0.16
CA PRO A 31 -14.43 10.58 -1.25
C PRO A 31 -13.41 11.64 -1.72
N GLY A 32 -12.74 11.36 -2.83
CA GLY A 32 -12.12 12.41 -3.64
C GLY A 32 -13.19 13.24 -4.37
N GLU A 33 -12.81 13.86 -5.49
CA GLU A 33 -13.77 14.47 -6.41
C GLU A 33 -14.76 13.41 -6.96
N ASP A 34 -16.00 13.83 -7.24
CA ASP A 34 -17.07 13.00 -7.83
C ASP A 34 -17.56 11.78 -7.03
N PHE A 35 -17.34 11.74 -5.71
CA PHE A 35 -17.72 10.61 -4.84
C PHE A 35 -17.02 9.30 -5.23
N ILE A 36 -15.79 9.39 -5.72
CA ILE A 36 -14.92 8.23 -5.92
C ILE A 36 -14.14 7.99 -4.63
N TYR A 37 -14.35 6.84 -4.02
CA TYR A 37 -13.72 6.43 -2.77
C TYR A 37 -12.51 5.55 -3.05
N ASN A 38 -11.49 5.71 -2.22
CA ASN A 38 -10.47 4.68 -2.07
C ASN A 38 -11.10 3.50 -1.36
N ALA A 39 -10.93 2.30 -1.91
CA ALA A 39 -11.66 1.13 -1.49
C ALA A 39 -10.75 -0.04 -1.20
N PHE A 40 -10.91 -0.63 -0.02
CA PHE A 40 -10.15 -1.74 0.50
C PHE A 40 -11.10 -2.91 0.79
N THR A 41 -10.80 -4.10 0.28
CA THR A 41 -11.64 -5.28 0.50
C THR A 41 -10.84 -6.57 0.28
N VAL A 42 -11.48 -7.73 0.43
CA VAL A 42 -10.92 -9.03 0.08
C VAL A 42 -11.70 -9.61 -1.10
N ARG A 43 -11.02 -9.92 -2.21
CA ARG A 43 -11.64 -10.52 -3.41
C ARG A 43 -10.86 -11.75 -3.85
N LYS A 44 -11.56 -12.88 -4.00
CA LYS A 44 -11.00 -14.14 -4.53
C LYS A 44 -9.63 -14.50 -3.88
N ASN A 45 -9.53 -14.34 -2.56
CA ASN A 45 -8.34 -14.56 -1.72
C ASN A 45 -7.23 -13.48 -1.77
N TYR A 46 -7.48 -12.34 -2.40
CA TYR A 46 -6.56 -11.20 -2.39
C TYR A 46 -7.08 -10.09 -1.49
N TYR A 47 -6.21 -9.51 -0.68
CA TYR A 47 -6.41 -8.17 -0.14
C TYR A 47 -6.24 -7.18 -1.29
N VAL A 48 -7.23 -6.33 -1.52
CA VAL A 48 -7.25 -5.46 -2.69
C VAL A 48 -7.45 -4.00 -2.30
N TYR A 49 -6.74 -3.14 -3.01
CA TYR A 49 -6.97 -1.71 -3.07
C TYR A 49 -7.47 -1.36 -4.48
N GLY A 50 -8.46 -0.48 -4.55
CA GLY A 50 -9.04 0.00 -5.79
C GLY A 50 -9.89 1.22 -5.56
N HIS A 51 -10.69 1.57 -6.55
CA HIS A 51 -11.65 2.67 -6.43
C HIS A 51 -13.07 2.11 -6.34
N TYR A 52 -13.93 2.83 -5.63
CA TYR A 52 -15.36 2.58 -5.56
C TYR A 52 -16.09 3.85 -5.99
N ASN A 53 -16.88 3.75 -7.04
CA ASN A 53 -17.70 4.87 -7.50
C ASN A 53 -19.12 4.76 -6.92
N ARG A 54 -20.00 5.70 -7.26
CA ARG A 54 -21.38 5.79 -6.74
C ARG A 54 -22.21 4.49 -6.78
N TYR A 55 -21.85 3.50 -7.61
CA TYR A 55 -22.64 2.28 -7.80
C TYR A 55 -21.90 0.98 -7.46
N ALA A 56 -20.57 0.94 -7.57
CA ALA A 56 -19.81 -0.28 -7.34
C ALA A 56 -18.29 -0.04 -7.24
N PHE A 57 -17.59 -1.06 -6.74
CA PHE A 57 -16.15 -1.21 -6.86
C PHE A 57 -15.74 -1.25 -8.34
N SER A 58 -15.04 -0.22 -8.79
CA SER A 58 -14.75 0.04 -10.21
C SER A 58 -13.45 -0.59 -10.72
N GLY A 59 -12.73 -1.32 -9.87
CA GLY A 59 -11.59 -2.15 -10.29
C GLY A 59 -10.44 -2.19 -9.30
N THR A 60 -9.71 -3.31 -9.32
CA THR A 60 -8.52 -3.50 -8.49
C THR A 60 -7.32 -2.80 -9.09
N ARG A 61 -6.68 -1.94 -8.29
CA ARG A 61 -5.45 -1.23 -8.63
C ARG A 61 -4.24 -1.96 -8.10
N PHE A 62 -4.33 -2.48 -6.87
CA PHE A 62 -3.29 -3.28 -6.25
C PHE A 62 -3.94 -4.48 -5.52
N GLY A 63 -3.27 -5.62 -5.53
CA GLY A 63 -3.69 -6.80 -4.78
C GLY A 63 -2.54 -7.66 -4.29
N SER A 64 -2.72 -8.33 -3.16
CA SER A 64 -1.79 -9.33 -2.66
C SER A 64 -2.52 -10.46 -1.96
N GLU A 65 -2.05 -11.70 -2.13
CA GLU A 65 -2.51 -12.86 -1.35
C GLU A 65 -1.98 -12.81 0.10
N SER A 66 -0.92 -12.03 0.35
CA SER A 66 -0.34 -11.85 1.69
C SER A 66 -0.85 -10.58 2.32
N PHE A 67 -1.47 -10.71 3.50
CA PHE A 67 -1.88 -9.54 4.26
C PHE A 67 -0.68 -8.70 4.69
N GLU A 68 0.44 -9.33 5.04
CA GLU A 68 1.67 -8.62 5.42
C GLU A 68 2.18 -7.73 4.28
N ILE A 69 2.21 -8.24 3.05
CA ILE A 69 2.63 -7.44 1.89
C ILE A 69 1.62 -6.31 1.62
N PHE A 70 0.32 -6.60 1.76
CA PHE A 70 -0.72 -5.60 1.62
C PHE A 70 -0.60 -4.46 2.65
N LYS A 71 -0.28 -4.77 3.91
CA LYS A 71 -0.01 -3.77 4.94
C LYS A 71 1.14 -2.84 4.56
N LYS A 72 2.22 -3.36 3.96
CA LYS A 72 3.36 -2.53 3.49
C LYS A 72 2.94 -1.57 2.39
N PHE A 73 2.12 -2.03 1.44
CA PHE A 73 1.52 -1.16 0.44
C PHE A 73 0.62 -0.09 1.08
N ALA A 74 -0.25 -0.47 2.02
CA ALA A 74 -1.15 0.45 2.69
C ALA A 74 -0.38 1.51 3.49
N ILE A 75 0.64 1.13 4.27
CA ILE A 75 1.50 2.09 4.97
C ILE A 75 2.15 3.05 3.98
N MET A 76 2.74 2.53 2.90
CA MET A 76 3.36 3.36 1.87
C MET A 76 2.36 4.34 1.24
N TYR A 77 1.12 3.91 1.05
CA TYR A 77 0.03 4.72 0.52
C TYR A 77 -0.38 5.85 1.47
N PHE A 78 -0.56 5.56 2.76
CA PHE A 78 -0.98 6.54 3.78
C PHE A 78 0.18 7.37 4.36
N ALA A 79 1.44 7.05 4.05
CA ALA A 79 2.60 7.62 4.75
C ALA A 79 2.67 9.15 4.72
N VAL A 80 2.31 9.77 3.59
CA VAL A 80 2.32 11.23 3.46
C VAL A 80 1.24 11.85 4.35
N ASP A 81 0.01 11.35 4.26
CA ASP A 81 -1.14 11.89 5.00
C ASP A 81 -0.98 11.68 6.51
N ILE A 82 -0.44 10.53 6.94
CA ILE A 82 -0.07 10.29 8.35
C ILE A 82 0.91 11.38 8.82
N ARG A 83 1.95 11.67 8.05
CA ARG A 83 2.93 12.67 8.49
C ARG A 83 2.34 14.07 8.55
N ILE A 84 1.46 14.42 7.62
CA ILE A 84 0.74 15.70 7.63
C ILE A 84 -0.14 15.81 8.88
N ALA A 85 -0.95 14.79 9.17
CA ALA A 85 -1.83 14.75 10.35
C ALA A 85 -1.07 14.86 11.69
N HIS A 86 0.18 14.42 11.72
CA HIS A 86 1.03 14.46 12.90
C HIS A 86 2.01 15.65 12.94
N ASP A 87 1.85 16.66 12.07
CA ASP A 87 2.74 17.82 11.96
C ASP A 87 4.23 17.45 11.75
N LEU A 88 4.49 16.30 11.11
CA LEU A 88 5.83 15.80 10.85
C LEU A 88 6.37 16.34 9.52
N PRO A 89 7.68 16.64 9.43
CA PRO A 89 8.28 17.13 8.19
C PRO A 89 8.17 16.09 7.05
N PRO A 90 8.07 16.49 5.78
CA PRO A 90 8.08 15.55 4.66
C PRO A 90 9.34 14.68 4.63
N ILE A 91 9.20 13.41 4.24
CA ILE A 91 10.35 12.51 4.07
C ILE A 91 11.07 12.85 2.76
N THR A 92 12.38 13.07 2.84
CA THR A 92 13.22 13.20 1.65
C THR A 92 13.67 11.82 1.19
N PHE A 93 13.12 11.34 0.08
CA PHE A 93 13.47 10.04 -0.49
C PHE A 93 14.66 10.15 -1.46
N PRO A 94 15.55 9.14 -1.50
CA PRO A 94 16.52 9.02 -2.59
C PRO A 94 15.79 8.75 -3.92
N VAL A 95 16.42 9.11 -5.03
CA VAL A 95 15.94 8.72 -6.35
C VAL A 95 16.14 7.23 -6.54
N ILE A 96 15.05 6.49 -6.74
CA ILE A 96 15.05 5.06 -7.05
C ILE A 96 14.42 4.85 -8.43
N SER A 97 15.15 4.18 -9.32
CA SER A 97 14.70 3.90 -10.70
C SER A 97 14.55 2.40 -10.98
N PHE A 98 15.01 1.56 -10.06
CA PHE A 98 15.04 0.10 -10.22
C PHE A 98 14.53 -0.56 -8.95
N PRO A 99 13.90 -1.75 -9.05
CA PRO A 99 13.50 -2.50 -7.87
C PRO A 99 14.74 -2.90 -7.05
N HIS A 100 14.50 -3.14 -5.76
CA HIS A 100 15.50 -3.70 -4.85
C HIS A 100 16.10 -5.00 -5.45
N PRO A 101 17.43 -5.25 -5.37
CA PRO A 101 18.10 -6.36 -6.07
C PRO A 101 17.54 -7.76 -5.83
N ASN A 102 16.96 -7.99 -4.65
CA ASN A 102 16.28 -9.24 -4.31
C ASN A 102 14.88 -9.40 -4.93
N TYR A 103 14.43 -8.44 -5.75
CA TYR A 103 13.09 -8.44 -6.34
C TYR A 103 13.13 -8.10 -7.82
N SER A 104 12.26 -8.75 -8.59
CA SER A 104 12.00 -8.42 -9.99
C SER A 104 10.55 -7.96 -10.17
N ILE A 105 10.32 -7.15 -11.21
CA ILE A 105 8.97 -6.75 -11.62
C ILE A 105 8.70 -7.37 -12.99
N GLU A 106 7.71 -8.24 -13.06
CA GLU A 106 7.29 -8.90 -14.29
C GLU A 106 5.96 -8.35 -14.80
N THR A 107 5.85 -8.17 -16.11
CA THR A 107 4.59 -7.79 -16.76
C THR A 107 3.86 -9.03 -17.24
N ALA A 108 2.68 -9.27 -16.70
CA ALA A 108 1.77 -10.32 -17.11
C ALA A 108 0.83 -9.83 -18.24
N SER A 109 0.09 -10.78 -18.83
CA SER A 109 -0.93 -10.47 -19.83
C SER A 109 -2.00 -9.52 -19.27
N GLY A 110 -2.53 -8.64 -20.13
CA GLY A 110 -3.57 -7.69 -19.74
C GLY A 110 -3.08 -6.46 -18.97
N GLY A 111 -1.78 -6.13 -19.00
CA GLY A 111 -1.24 -4.92 -18.38
C GLY A 111 -1.14 -4.98 -16.86
N THR A 112 -1.09 -6.20 -16.31
CA THR A 112 -0.87 -6.43 -14.87
C THR A 112 0.61 -6.62 -14.61
N HIS A 113 1.13 -6.10 -13.51
CA HIS A 113 2.53 -6.26 -13.11
C HIS A 113 2.62 -6.98 -11.76
N LYS A 114 3.66 -7.79 -11.57
CA LYS A 114 3.90 -8.57 -10.35
C LYS A 114 5.25 -8.25 -9.77
N LEU A 115 5.33 -8.06 -8.46
CA LEU A 115 6.58 -8.02 -7.72
C LEU A 115 6.92 -9.45 -7.26
N ILE A 116 8.11 -9.93 -7.62
CA ILE A 116 8.57 -11.29 -7.37
C ILE A 116 9.83 -11.22 -6.50
N ASP A 117 9.85 -11.94 -5.38
CA ASP A 117 11.08 -12.17 -4.62
C ASP A 117 11.96 -13.17 -5.38
N THR A 118 13.19 -12.81 -5.71
CA THR A 118 14.11 -13.68 -6.47
C THR A 118 14.76 -14.77 -5.62
N ARG A 119 14.62 -14.67 -4.29
CA ARG A 119 15.17 -15.62 -3.31
C ARG A 119 14.18 -16.72 -2.94
N THR A 120 12.88 -16.48 -3.13
CA THR A 120 11.81 -17.38 -2.65
C THR A 120 10.62 -17.43 -3.61
N THR A 121 9.79 -18.48 -3.52
CA THR A 121 8.47 -18.50 -4.16
C THR A 121 7.44 -17.87 -3.21
N LEU A 122 7.48 -16.54 -3.05
CA LEU A 122 6.53 -15.80 -2.20
C LEU A 122 5.20 -15.50 -2.93
N PRO A 123 4.11 -15.23 -2.17
CA PRO A 123 2.77 -15.02 -2.71
C PRO A 123 2.71 -13.86 -3.70
N THR A 124 1.81 -14.01 -4.66
CA THR A 124 1.72 -13.10 -5.80
C THR A 124 1.18 -11.74 -5.37
N THR A 125 1.94 -10.68 -5.60
CA THR A 125 1.36 -9.33 -5.71
C THR A 125 0.94 -9.10 -7.15
N PHE A 126 -0.03 -8.22 -7.34
CA PHE A 126 -0.30 -7.67 -8.65
C PHE A 126 -0.72 -6.21 -8.58
N THR A 127 -0.41 -5.46 -9.62
CA THR A 127 -0.91 -4.09 -9.83
C THR A 127 -1.38 -3.92 -11.27
N THR A 128 -2.41 -3.09 -11.46
CA THR A 128 -2.84 -2.59 -12.77
C THR A 128 -2.44 -1.13 -12.97
N ILE A 129 -1.73 -0.55 -12.00
CA ILE A 129 -1.03 0.74 -12.12
C ILE A 129 0.31 0.51 -12.82
N THR A 130 0.99 1.59 -13.23
CA THR A 130 2.34 1.53 -13.79
C THR A 130 3.30 0.68 -12.92
N PRO A 131 4.26 -0.03 -13.53
CA PRO A 131 5.27 -0.83 -12.82
C PRO A 131 6.01 -0.03 -11.74
N ASP A 132 6.19 1.27 -11.97
CA ASP A 132 6.88 2.20 -11.08
C ASP A 132 6.28 2.23 -9.67
N ALA A 133 4.99 1.94 -9.51
CA ALA A 133 4.36 1.85 -8.19
C ALA A 133 4.87 0.66 -7.34
N LEU A 134 5.42 -0.39 -7.98
CA LEU A 134 6.00 -1.55 -7.29
C LEU A 134 7.48 -1.33 -6.92
N VAL A 135 8.16 -0.38 -7.56
CA VAL A 135 9.58 -0.11 -7.30
C VAL A 135 9.79 0.30 -5.83
N PRO A 136 9.10 1.32 -5.28
CA PRO A 136 9.24 1.67 -3.87
C PRO A 136 8.83 0.53 -2.93
N LEU A 137 7.76 -0.20 -3.27
CA LEU A 137 7.27 -1.31 -2.44
C LEU A 137 8.34 -2.40 -2.27
N SER A 138 9.14 -2.67 -3.31
CA SER A 138 10.20 -3.68 -3.27
C SER A 138 11.24 -3.46 -2.16
N TYR A 139 11.54 -2.21 -1.81
CA TYR A 139 12.48 -1.86 -0.74
C TYR A 139 11.90 -2.05 0.67
N LEU A 140 10.58 -2.13 0.79
CA LEU A 140 9.88 -2.31 2.08
C LEU A 140 9.71 -3.78 2.45
N MET A 141 9.90 -4.68 1.49
CA MET A 141 9.56 -6.10 1.62
C MET A 141 10.35 -6.84 2.69
N ASP A 142 11.55 -6.38 3.03
CA ASP A 142 12.40 -7.00 4.06
C ASP A 142 12.17 -6.40 5.47
N THR A 143 11.29 -5.40 5.61
CA THR A 143 10.97 -4.76 6.90
C THR A 143 9.56 -5.11 7.35
N PRO A 144 9.34 -5.57 8.60
CA PRO A 144 7.99 -5.82 9.13
C PRO A 144 7.10 -4.59 9.06
N SER A 145 5.80 -4.76 8.79
CA SER A 145 4.86 -3.66 8.66
C SER A 145 4.72 -2.79 9.92
N ASP A 146 4.80 -3.37 11.12
CA ASP A 146 4.75 -2.59 12.36
C ASP A 146 5.99 -1.69 12.53
N ASP A 147 7.17 -2.18 12.11
CA ASP A 147 8.40 -1.39 12.09
C ASP A 147 8.30 -0.28 11.04
N LEU A 148 7.75 -0.57 9.85
CA LEU A 148 7.51 0.44 8.81
C LEU A 148 6.61 1.57 9.30
N LEU A 149 5.49 1.25 9.95
CA LEU A 149 4.58 2.26 10.49
C LEU A 149 5.26 3.10 11.57
N SER A 150 6.06 2.47 12.43
CA SER A 150 6.85 3.17 13.45
C SER A 150 7.87 4.13 12.82
N LEU A 151 8.51 3.72 11.73
CA LEU A 151 9.44 4.56 10.96
C LEU A 151 8.74 5.73 10.26
N VAL A 152 7.49 5.57 9.79
CA VAL A 152 6.69 6.67 9.23
C VAL A 152 6.36 7.72 10.29
N LEU A 153 6.11 7.31 11.53
CA LEU A 153 5.81 8.18 12.66
C LEU A 153 7.07 8.79 13.32
N GLU A 154 8.26 8.35 12.93
CA GLU A 154 9.51 8.87 13.46
C GLU A 154 9.73 10.33 12.99
N PRO A 155 10.05 11.28 13.89
CA PRO A 155 10.07 12.70 13.54
C PRO A 155 10.98 13.05 12.38
N SER A 156 12.20 12.49 12.32
CA SER A 156 13.16 12.80 11.27
C SER A 156 12.79 12.19 9.92
N GLY A 157 12.06 11.07 9.91
CA GLY A 157 11.77 10.28 8.71
C GLY A 157 13.01 9.60 8.10
N ALA A 158 14.18 9.75 8.73
CA ALA A 158 15.45 9.28 8.18
C ALA A 158 15.50 7.74 8.15
N GLY A 159 14.91 7.08 9.14
CA GLY A 159 14.88 5.63 9.20
C GLY A 159 14.02 5.03 8.07
N TYR A 160 12.89 5.65 7.74
CA TYR A 160 12.04 5.22 6.62
C TYR A 160 12.74 5.49 5.27
N ALA A 161 13.36 6.67 5.10
CA ALA A 161 14.12 7.01 3.90
C ALA A 161 15.31 6.07 3.65
N ALA A 162 16.00 5.66 4.71
CA ALA A 162 17.16 4.78 4.64
C ALA A 162 16.83 3.38 4.09
N LEU A 163 15.56 2.94 4.14
CA LEU A 163 15.14 1.67 3.54
C LEU A 163 15.38 1.63 2.04
N TYR A 164 15.22 2.78 1.36
CA TYR A 164 15.36 2.93 -0.09
C TYR A 164 16.82 3.05 -0.56
N GLN A 165 17.76 3.01 0.37
CA GLN A 165 19.21 3.04 0.09
C GLN A 165 19.84 1.64 0.22
N ARG A 166 19.09 0.66 0.72
CA ARG A 166 19.56 -0.71 0.89
C ARG A 166 19.68 -1.39 -0.47
N SER A 167 20.81 -2.05 -0.72
CA SER A 167 21.08 -2.85 -1.92
C SER A 167 21.03 -4.33 -1.58
#